data_AF-A0A2W4KIX3-F1
#
_entry.id   AF-A0A2W4KIX3-F1
#
_cell.length_a   1.000
_cell.length_b   1.000
_cell.length_c   1.000
_cell.angle_alpha   90.00
_cell.angle_beta   90.00
_cell.angle_gamma   90.00
#
_symmetry.space_group_name_H-M   'P 1'
#
loop_
_entity.id
_entity.type
_entity.pdbx_description
1 polymer ?
#
loop_
_entity_poly.entity_id
_entity_poly.type
_entity_poly.pdbx_seq_one_letter_code
_entity_poly.pdbx_strand_id
1 'polypeptide(L)'
;NYPTRELLQERLALFVREARRHVARLCRRPLHELVVSGLLGLYLSDPKVAAQGLEPVARRLLAEGGPAALACYAASRARRRWSQRRR
;
A
#
# COMPACT_ATOMS: atom_id res chain seq x y z
N ASN A 1 1.71 5.85 -22.48
CA ASN A 1 1.48 4.44 -22.11
C ASN A 1 2.78 3.79 -21.69
N TYR A 2 2.74 2.94 -20.66
CA TYR A 2 3.89 2.07 -20.35
C TYR A 2 3.96 0.92 -21.36
N PRO A 3 5.15 0.54 -21.84
CA PRO A 3 5.33 -0.51 -22.83
C PRO A 3 4.98 -1.91 -22.29
N THR A 4 5.17 -2.15 -20.98
CA THR A 4 4.83 -3.42 -20.34
C THR A 4 4.23 -3.21 -18.95
N ARG A 5 3.48 -4.21 -18.49
CA ARG A 5 2.88 -4.21 -17.14
C ARG A 5 3.96 -4.35 -16.07
N GLU A 6 5.03 -5.06 -16.39
CA GLU A 6 6.20 -5.28 -15.54
C GLU A 6 6.91 -3.95 -15.26
N LEU A 7 7.14 -3.15 -16.31
CA LEU A 7 7.76 -1.83 -16.15
C LEU A 7 6.88 -0.89 -15.34
N LEU A 8 5.57 -0.91 -15.55
CA LEU A 8 4.63 -0.15 -14.72
C LEU A 8 4.75 -0.54 -13.23
N GLN A 9 4.77 -1.83 -12.93
CA GLN A 9 4.90 -2.33 -11.55
C GLN A 9 6.23 -1.93 -10.92
N GLU A 10 7.32 -2.02 -11.67
CA GLU A 10 8.64 -1.61 -11.23
C GLU A 10 8.68 -0.11 -10.91
N ARG A 11 8.06 0.71 -11.77
CA ARG A 11 7.96 2.16 -11.54
C ARG A 11 7.11 2.48 -10.33
N LEU A 12 5.98 1.80 -10.12
CA LEU A 12 5.18 1.95 -8.90
C LEU A 12 5.98 1.57 -7.65
N ALA A 13 6.75 0.48 -7.68
CA ALA A 13 7.64 0.09 -6.59
C ALA A 13 8.72 1.15 -6.32
N LEU A 14 9.32 1.71 -7.37
CA LEU A 14 10.25 2.84 -7.27
C LEU A 14 9.60 4.06 -6.61
N PHE A 15 8.37 4.42 -6.98
CA PHE A 15 7.64 5.52 -6.36
C PHE A 15 7.42 5.30 -4.87
N VAL A 16 7.03 4.10 -4.45
CA VAL A 16 6.86 3.77 -3.02
C VAL A 16 8.19 3.93 -2.27
N ARG A 17 9.28 3.40 -2.82
CA ARG A 17 10.61 3.49 -2.20
C ARG A 17 11.10 4.93 -2.09
N GLU A 18 11.00 5.72 -3.16
CA GLU A 18 11.42 7.12 -3.12
C GLU A 18 10.52 7.96 -2.20
N ALA A 19 9.21 7.74 -2.19
CA ALA A 19 8.30 8.43 -1.26
C ALA A 19 8.72 8.19 0.21
N ARG A 20 9.02 6.94 0.56
CA ARG A 20 9.54 6.61 1.90
C ARG A 20 10.88 7.27 2.18
N ARG A 21 11.81 7.24 1.21
CA ARG A 21 13.14 7.86 1.33
C ARG A 21 13.05 9.37 1.55
N HIS A 22 12.17 10.06 0.83
CA HIS A 22 11.97 11.50 0.96
C HIS A 22 11.36 11.85 2.32
N VAL A 23 10.33 11.11 2.74
CA VAL A 23 9.67 11.33 4.02
C VAL A 23 10.58 11.06 5.22
N ALA A 24 11.50 10.09 5.12
CA ALA A 24 12.48 9.81 6.16
C ALA A 24 13.42 11.00 6.47
N ARG A 25 13.49 12.00 5.59
CA ARG A 25 14.32 13.21 5.74
C ARG A 25 13.55 14.43 6.26
N LEU A 26 12.24 14.32 6.46
CA LEU A 26 11.40 15.43 6.92
C LEU A 26 11.41 15.59 8.44
N CYS A 27 11.28 16.83 8.93
CA CYS A 27 10.90 17.06 10.32
C CYS A 27 9.53 16.43 10.60
N ARG A 28 9.30 15.95 11.83
CA ARG A 28 8.10 15.15 12.20
C ARG A 28 7.90 13.89 11.34
N ARG A 29 9.02 13.25 10.98
CA ARG A 29 9.10 11.97 10.26
C ARG A 29 8.01 10.94 10.61
N PRO A 30 7.69 10.64 11.90
CA PRO A 30 6.73 9.57 12.21
C PRO A 30 5.33 9.80 11.63
N LEU A 31 4.84 11.05 11.62
CA LEU A 31 3.52 11.36 11.06
C LEU A 31 3.50 11.16 9.55
N HIS A 32 4.50 11.68 8.84
CA HIS A 32 4.58 11.56 7.39
C HIS A 32 4.78 10.10 6.96
N GLU A 33 5.59 9.32 7.68
CA GLU A 33 5.78 7.88 7.43
C GLU A 33 4.47 7.10 7.63
N LEU A 34 3.72 7.45 8.68
CA LEU A 34 2.40 6.88 8.95
C LEU A 34 1.43 7.16 7.81
N VAL A 35 1.37 8.41 7.31
CA VAL A 35 0.47 8.78 6.22
C VAL A 35 0.82 8.03 4.94
N VAL A 36 2.09 8.06 4.50
CA VAL A 36 2.51 7.39 3.26
C VAL A 36 2.26 5.88 3.33
N SER A 37 2.67 5.24 4.42
CA SER A 37 2.54 3.78 4.56
C SER A 37 1.09 3.37 4.82
N GLY A 38 0.37 4.14 5.65
CA GLY A 38 -1.01 3.88 6.03
C GLY A 38 -1.96 3.99 4.84
N LEU A 39 -1.85 5.05 4.04
CA LEU A 39 -2.66 5.20 2.83
C LEU A 39 -2.38 4.06 1.85
N LEU A 40 -1.11 3.72 1.62
CA LEU A 40 -0.74 2.59 0.77
C LEU A 40 -1.41 1.29 1.22
N GLY A 41 -1.30 0.95 2.51
CA GLY A 41 -1.92 -0.24 3.08
C GLY A 41 -3.45 -0.25 2.97
N LEU A 42 -4.09 0.88 3.29
CA LEU A 42 -5.53 1.06 3.20
C LEU A 42 -6.04 0.85 1.77
N TYR A 43 -5.44 1.51 0.78
CA TYR A 43 -5.89 1.42 -0.62
C TYR A 43 -5.64 0.04 -1.23
N LEU A 44 -4.52 -0.60 -0.90
CA LEU A 44 -4.24 -1.96 -1.38
C LEU A 44 -5.16 -3.02 -0.74
N SER A 45 -5.81 -2.70 0.39
CA SER A 45 -6.79 -3.58 1.04
C SER A 45 -8.15 -3.63 0.34
N ASP A 46 -8.37 -2.80 -0.68
CA ASP A 46 -9.65 -2.68 -1.36
C ASP A 46 -10.01 -3.96 -2.15
N PRO A 47 -11.27 -4.45 -2.09
CA PRO A 47 -11.70 -5.63 -2.83
C PRO A 47 -11.45 -5.55 -4.34
N LYS A 48 -11.43 -4.35 -4.93
CA LYS A 48 -11.17 -4.15 -6.37
C LYS A 48 -9.79 -4.64 -6.79
N VAL A 49 -8.82 -4.63 -5.89
CA VAL A 49 -7.46 -5.14 -6.17
C VAL A 49 -7.55 -6.62 -6.51
N ALA A 50 -8.33 -7.38 -5.74
CA ALA A 50 -8.53 -8.80 -6.00
C ALA A 50 -9.39 -9.05 -7.24
N ALA A 51 -10.48 -8.29 -7.38
CA ALA A 51 -11.37 -8.40 -8.55
C ALA A 51 -10.66 -8.14 -9.89
N GLN A 52 -9.55 -7.39 -9.88
CA GLN A 52 -8.75 -7.08 -11.07
C GLN A 52 -7.48 -7.94 -11.21
N GLY A 53 -7.26 -8.94 -10.34
CA GLY A 53 -6.07 -9.79 -10.36
C GLY A 53 -4.78 -9.04 -10.05
N LEU A 54 -4.84 -7.99 -9.23
CA LEU A 54 -3.71 -7.12 -8.88
C LEU A 54 -3.04 -7.52 -7.56
N GLU A 55 -3.39 -8.66 -6.96
CA GLU A 55 -2.80 -9.12 -5.69
C GLU A 55 -1.29 -9.34 -5.75
N PRO A 56 -0.68 -9.87 -6.84
CA PRO A 56 0.77 -9.95 -6.95
C PRO A 56 1.42 -8.57 -6.88
N VAL A 57 0.83 -7.58 -7.56
CA VAL A 57 1.30 -6.19 -7.56
C VAL A 57 1.16 -5.58 -6.17
N ALA A 58 -0.01 -5.75 -5.54
CA ALA A 58 -0.26 -5.25 -4.20
C ALA A 58 0.71 -5.82 -3.17
N ARG A 59 1.01 -7.13 -3.23
CA ARG A 59 2.02 -7.76 -2.36
C ARG A 59 3.40 -7.15 -2.53
N ARG A 60 3.83 -6.91 -3.78
CA ARG A 60 5.10 -6.25 -4.07
C ARG A 60 5.14 -4.83 -3.50
N LEU A 61 4.09 -4.03 -3.73
CA LEU A 61 4.03 -2.66 -3.23
C LEU A 61 3.94 -2.59 -1.70
N LEU A 62 3.24 -3.52 -1.04
CA LEU A 62 3.20 -3.62 0.42
C LEU A 62 4.58 -3.94 1.01
N ALA A 63 5.36 -4.80 0.36
CA ALA A 63 6.73 -5.10 0.78
C ALA A 63 7.62 -3.84 0.73
N GLU A 64 7.52 -3.06 -0.35
CA GLU A 64 8.20 -1.76 -0.47
C GLU A 64 7.68 -0.73 0.53
N GLY A 65 6.39 -0.82 0.92
CA GLY A 65 5.73 0.05 1.90
C GLY A 65 6.15 -0.15 3.35
N GLY A 66 6.70 -1.32 3.68
CA GLY A 66 7.19 -1.66 5.01
C GLY A 66 6.09 -2.04 6.02
N PRO A 67 6.47 -2.22 7.31
CA PRO A 67 5.60 -2.83 8.32
C PRO A 67 4.30 -2.06 8.58
N ALA A 68 4.36 -0.72 8.58
CA ALA A 68 3.18 0.10 8.80
C ALA A 68 2.13 -0.08 7.68
N ALA A 69 2.56 -0.24 6.43
CA ALA A 69 1.67 -0.51 5.31
C ALA A 69 1.00 -1.89 5.45
N LEU A 70 1.77 -2.91 5.85
CA LEU A 70 1.24 -4.26 6.13
C LEU A 70 0.24 -4.25 7.28
N ALA A 71 0.54 -3.56 8.38
CA ALA A 71 -0.35 -3.43 9.53
C ALA A 71 -1.66 -2.74 9.14
N CYS A 72 -1.58 -1.63 8.39
CA CYS A 72 -2.77 -0.92 7.93
C CYS A 72 -3.61 -1.76 6.95
N TYR A 73 -2.95 -2.49 6.04
CA TYR A 73 -3.62 -3.45 5.14
C TYR A 73 -4.39 -4.51 5.92
N ALA A 74 -3.76 -5.13 6.91
CA ALA A 74 -4.39 -6.15 7.76
C ALA A 74 -5.55 -5.59 8.57
N ALA A 75 -5.37 -4.44 9.22
CA ALA A 75 -6.40 -3.76 10.01
C ALA A 75 -7.62 -3.39 9.14
N SER A 76 -7.38 -2.86 7.95
CA SER A 76 -8.45 -2.48 7.01
C SER A 76 -9.28 -3.68 6.56
N ARG A 77 -8.63 -4.84 6.30
CA ARG A 77 -9.34 -6.09 5.99
C ARG A 77 -10.12 -6.64 7.20
N ALA A 78 -9.53 -6.62 8.39
CA ALA A 78 -10.20 -7.07 9.61
C ALA A 78 -11.46 -6.24 9.91
N ARG A 79 -11.34 -4.91 9.86
CA ARG A 79 -12.48 -3.99 10.05
C ARG A 79 -13.59 -4.24 9.05
N ARG A 80 -13.26 -4.47 7.77
CA ARG A 80 -14.24 -4.75 6.73
C ARG A 80 -14.99 -6.06 6.99
N ARG A 81 -14.27 -7.12 7.37
CA ARG A 81 -14.87 -8.41 7.77
C ARG A 81 -15.80 -8.27 8.97
N TRP A 82 -15.43 -7.44 9.96
CA TRP A 82 -16.29 -7.18 11.11
C TRP A 82 -17.53 -6.36 10.76
N SER A 83 -17.42 -5.36 9.89
CA SER A 83 -18.57 -4.58 9.42
C SER A 83 -19.58 -5.43 8.65
N GLN A 84 -19.12 -6.43 7.88
CA GLN A 84 -19.98 -7.33 7.13
C GLN A 84 -20.71 -8.36 8.01
N ARG A 85 -20.20 -8.65 9.21
CA ARG A 85 -20.84 -9.57 10.18
C ARG A 85 -21.93 -8.91 11.04
N ARG A 86 -22.06 -7.58 10.98
CA ARG A 86 -23.06 -6.80 11.74
C ARG A 86 -24.20 -6.26 10.88
N ARG A 87 -24.29 -6.71 9.62
CA ARG A 87 -25.41 -6.51 8.71
C ARG A 87 -26.02 -7.87 8.43
#